data_AF-A0A161IUW5-F1
#
_entry.id   AF-A0A161IUW5-F1
#
_cell.length_a   1.000
_cell.length_b   1.000
_cell.length_c   1.000
_cell.angle_alpha   90.00
_cell.angle_beta   90.00
_cell.angle_gamma   90.00
#
_symmetry.space_group_name_H-M   'P 1'
#
loop_
_entity.id
_entity.type
_entity.pdbx_description
1 polymer ?
#
loop_
_entity_poly.entity_id
_entity_poly.type
_entity_poly.pdbx_seq_one_letter_code
_entity_poly.pdbx_strand_id
1 'polypeptide(L)'
;MFHPLDWLGRRLADFLAKPRPVEMHFSTSRFRLLQFSLRKGDVLLVEGSSRFSTAVKYLTQSSWSHAALYVGDTMLAERPELGPHVLIEADVADGVRAVALHSYKSMHTRICRPIGLDKEELAAVIEHARRRLGQQYDVKNIVDLMRYLMPTPPIPGHLRRRLLALGSGDPTRAICSSLIADAFQSVRYPILPLVEPADRRRKGARQARREILHIRNSRLFAPRDFDISPYFLIVKPLLEQQFDIHQLRWAEPEQLPRDDGED
;
A
#
# COMPACT_ATOMS: atom_id res chain seq x y z
N MET A 1 2.93 -8.71 32.80
CA MET A 1 3.45 -10.09 32.69
C MET A 1 3.88 -10.27 31.23
N PHE A 2 5.18 -10.20 30.92
CA PHE A 2 5.68 -10.31 29.55
C PHE A 2 5.65 -11.77 29.12
N HIS A 3 4.78 -12.14 28.18
CA HIS A 3 4.73 -13.50 27.65
C HIS A 3 5.92 -13.71 26.70
N PRO A 4 6.74 -14.77 26.85
CA PRO A 4 7.89 -15.03 25.98
C PRO A 4 7.54 -15.13 24.48
N LEU A 5 6.29 -15.49 24.18
CA LEU A 5 5.74 -15.54 22.82
C LEU A 5 5.54 -14.13 22.22
N ASP A 6 5.18 -13.14 23.02
CA ASP A 6 4.99 -11.75 22.55
C ASP A 6 6.34 -11.14 22.13
N TRP A 7 7.40 -11.45 22.88
CA TRP A 7 8.75 -10.99 22.58
C TRP A 7 9.31 -11.62 21.30
N LEU A 8 9.10 -12.93 21.13
CA LEU A 8 9.52 -13.64 19.92
C LEU A 8 8.75 -13.14 18.68
N GLY A 9 7.44 -12.91 18.82
CA GLY A 9 6.60 -12.33 17.75
C GLY A 9 7.08 -10.95 17.31
N ARG A 10 7.37 -10.05 18.26
CA ARG A 10 7.90 -8.71 17.95
C ARG A 10 9.24 -8.78 17.22
N ARG A 11 10.18 -9.61 17.69
CA ARG A 11 11.48 -9.76 17.01
C ARG A 11 11.36 -10.33 15.61
N LEU A 12 10.44 -11.26 15.40
CA LEU A 12 10.16 -11.80 14.08
C LEU A 12 9.52 -10.73 13.17
N ALA A 13 8.57 -9.94 13.68
CA ALA A 13 7.98 -8.82 12.96
C ALA A 13 9.04 -7.80 12.54
N ASP A 14 9.92 -7.39 13.47
CA ASP A 14 11.04 -6.47 13.19
C ASP A 14 11.96 -7.04 12.09
N PHE A 15 12.30 -8.32 12.17
CA PHE A 15 13.14 -8.99 11.18
C PHE A 15 12.49 -9.07 9.79
N LEU A 16 11.18 -9.31 9.73
CA LEU A 16 10.41 -9.38 8.49
C LEU A 16 10.16 -7.99 7.89
N ALA A 17 10.00 -6.96 8.73
CA ALA A 17 9.78 -5.57 8.35
C ALA A 17 11.05 -4.85 7.89
N LYS A 18 12.24 -5.30 8.35
CA LYS A 18 13.52 -4.75 7.89
C LYS A 18 13.62 -4.72 6.36
N PRO A 19 13.86 -3.55 5.75
CA PRO A 19 14.12 -3.43 4.32
C PRO A 19 15.29 -4.34 3.93
N ARG A 20 15.15 -5.09 2.84
CA ARG A 20 16.29 -5.77 2.22
C ARG A 20 17.05 -4.77 1.35
N PRO A 21 18.39 -4.86 1.30
CA PRO A 21 19.16 -4.20 0.25
C PRO A 21 18.82 -4.93 -1.06
N VAL A 22 17.81 -4.43 -1.76
CA VAL A 22 17.50 -4.82 -3.14
C VAL A 22 17.96 -3.66 -4.01
N GLU A 23 18.46 -3.97 -5.20
CA GLU A 23 18.84 -3.05 -6.27
C GLU A 23 17.96 -1.79 -6.25
N MET A 24 18.59 -0.62 -6.22
CA MET A 24 17.90 0.66 -6.17
C MET A 24 16.98 0.79 -7.39
N HIS A 25 15.69 0.46 -7.24
CA HIS A 25 14.69 0.89 -8.19
C HIS A 25 14.61 2.41 -8.08
N PHE A 26 15.04 3.11 -9.14
CA PHE A 26 14.95 4.55 -9.21
C PHE A 26 13.53 5.01 -8.90
N SER A 27 13.37 5.96 -7.98
CA SER A 27 12.07 6.58 -7.74
C SER A 27 11.54 7.17 -9.04
N THR A 28 10.30 6.84 -9.40
CA THR A 28 9.68 7.32 -10.66
C THR A 28 9.37 8.81 -10.66
N SER A 29 9.52 9.49 -9.51
CA SER A 29 9.39 10.94 -9.43
C SER A 29 10.33 11.51 -8.38
N ARG A 30 10.86 12.72 -8.64
CA ARG A 30 11.63 13.45 -7.63
C ARG A 30 10.73 13.72 -6.42
N PHE A 31 11.24 13.50 -5.21
CA PHE A 31 10.49 13.70 -3.96
C PHE A 31 9.75 15.04 -3.87
N ARG A 32 10.38 16.13 -4.33
CA ARG A 32 9.75 17.45 -4.37
C ARG A 32 8.48 17.47 -5.24
N LEU A 33 8.48 16.79 -6.39
CA LEU A 33 7.28 16.68 -7.24
C LEU A 33 6.18 15.89 -6.53
N LEU A 34 6.54 14.79 -5.86
CA LEU A 34 5.60 14.03 -5.04
C LEU A 34 4.94 14.93 -3.97
N GLN A 35 5.73 15.73 -3.25
CA GLN A 35 5.23 16.66 -2.23
C GLN A 35 4.24 17.68 -2.80
N PHE A 36 4.52 18.25 -3.97
CA PHE A 36 3.64 19.23 -4.61
C PHE A 36 2.37 18.62 -5.21
N SER A 37 2.44 17.38 -5.70
CA SER A 37 1.31 16.69 -6.30
C SER A 37 0.30 16.18 -5.29
N LEU A 38 0.72 15.87 -4.06
CA LEU A 38 -0.14 15.27 -3.03
C LEU A 38 -1.23 16.22 -2.52
N ARG A 39 -2.44 15.69 -2.36
CA ARG A 39 -3.60 16.37 -1.78
C ARG A 39 -4.19 15.54 -0.66
N LYS A 40 -4.77 16.19 0.36
CA LYS A 40 -5.42 15.52 1.49
C LYS A 40 -6.43 14.48 0.98
N GLY A 41 -6.38 13.28 1.58
CA GLY A 41 -7.16 12.10 1.21
C GLY A 41 -6.60 11.27 0.05
N ASP A 42 -5.53 11.71 -0.60
CA ASP A 42 -4.80 10.84 -1.53
C ASP A 42 -4.29 9.58 -0.81
N VAL A 43 -4.42 8.43 -1.46
CA VAL A 43 -3.79 7.18 -1.03
C VAL A 43 -2.44 7.05 -1.74
N LEU A 44 -1.37 7.04 -0.96
CA LEU A 44 -0.02 6.82 -1.44
C LEU A 44 0.30 5.33 -1.43
N LEU A 45 0.42 4.74 -2.62
CA LEU A 45 0.92 3.37 -2.77
C LEU A 45 2.44 3.37 -2.77
N VAL A 46 3.02 2.42 -2.05
CA VAL A 46 4.46 2.30 -1.88
C VAL A 46 4.91 0.90 -2.23
N GLU A 47 5.98 0.84 -3.01
CA GLU A 47 6.71 -0.38 -3.27
C GLU A 47 7.82 -0.57 -2.23
N GLY A 48 7.55 -1.43 -1.24
CA GLY A 48 8.52 -1.77 -0.21
C GLY A 48 9.45 -2.91 -0.63
N SER A 49 10.55 -3.08 0.10
CA SER A 49 11.57 -4.11 -0.12
C SER A 49 11.69 -5.12 1.04
N SER A 50 10.80 -5.05 2.03
CA SER A 50 10.83 -5.99 3.17
C SER A 50 10.33 -7.38 2.78
N ARG A 51 10.48 -8.36 3.68
CA ARG A 51 9.93 -9.72 3.46
C ARG A 51 8.42 -9.71 3.36
N PHE A 52 7.77 -8.88 4.18
CA PHE A 52 6.34 -8.61 4.04
C PHE A 52 6.03 -8.04 2.67
N SER A 53 6.83 -7.07 2.20
CA SER A 53 6.61 -6.48 0.89
C SER A 53 6.68 -7.52 -0.23
N THR A 54 7.69 -8.38 -0.24
CA THR A 54 7.82 -9.46 -1.24
C THR A 54 6.59 -10.38 -1.24
N ALA A 55 6.12 -10.80 -0.07
CA ALA A 55 4.95 -11.65 0.03
C ALA A 55 3.66 -10.95 -0.39
N VAL A 56 3.46 -9.68 0.00
CA VAL A 56 2.29 -8.92 -0.46
C VAL A 56 2.30 -8.78 -1.98
N LYS A 57 3.46 -8.44 -2.58
CA LYS A 57 3.61 -8.37 -4.05
C LYS A 57 3.25 -9.69 -4.71
N TYR A 58 3.77 -10.80 -4.19
CA TYR A 58 3.49 -12.14 -4.68
C TYR A 58 2.00 -12.52 -4.53
N LEU A 59 1.41 -12.33 -3.37
CA LEU A 59 0.03 -12.73 -3.09
C LEU A 59 -1.00 -11.87 -3.85
N THR A 60 -0.67 -10.61 -4.11
CA THR A 60 -1.57 -9.65 -4.78
C THR A 60 -1.29 -9.52 -6.28
N GLN A 61 -0.18 -10.08 -6.75
CA GLN A 61 0.32 -9.92 -8.13
C GLN A 61 0.41 -8.44 -8.51
N SER A 62 1.08 -7.66 -7.66
CA SER A 62 1.27 -6.21 -7.80
C SER A 62 2.67 -5.82 -7.38
N SER A 63 3.19 -4.72 -7.92
CA SER A 63 4.39 -4.07 -7.34
C SER A 63 4.08 -3.36 -6.02
N TRP A 64 2.81 -2.96 -5.80
CA TRP A 64 2.38 -2.23 -4.61
C TRP A 64 2.25 -3.15 -3.42
N SER A 65 3.06 -2.90 -2.39
CA SER A 65 3.08 -3.72 -1.18
C SER A 65 2.58 -3.02 0.06
N HIS A 66 2.47 -1.70 0.01
CA HIS A 66 2.04 -0.88 1.14
C HIS A 66 1.19 0.29 0.65
N ALA A 67 0.38 0.85 1.54
CA ALA A 67 -0.48 1.99 1.27
C ALA A 67 -0.55 2.90 2.50
N ALA A 68 -0.57 4.21 2.30
CA ALA A 68 -0.71 5.19 3.36
C ALA A 68 -1.67 6.30 2.95
N LEU A 69 -2.49 6.81 3.88
CA LEU A 69 -3.43 7.90 3.64
C LEU A 69 -2.76 9.24 3.89
N TYR A 70 -2.71 10.12 2.90
CA TYR A 70 -2.13 11.45 3.05
C TYR A 70 -3.10 12.41 3.75
N VAL A 71 -2.70 12.93 4.90
CA VAL A 71 -3.51 13.84 5.72
C VAL A 71 -2.96 15.28 5.73
N GLY A 72 -1.82 15.51 5.08
CA GLY A 72 -1.19 16.83 4.95
C GLY A 72 -0.78 17.41 6.30
N ASP A 73 -1.10 18.68 6.51
CA ASP A 73 -0.76 19.48 7.70
C ASP A 73 -1.76 19.32 8.86
N THR A 74 -2.76 18.44 8.72
CA THR A 74 -3.84 18.27 9.71
C THR A 74 -3.32 17.91 11.11
N MET A 75 -2.12 17.32 11.20
CA MET A 75 -1.47 16.94 12.45
C MET A 75 -0.33 17.88 12.86
N LEU A 76 -0.08 18.98 12.13
CA LEU A 76 1.09 19.83 12.34
C LEU A 76 1.12 20.46 13.75
N ALA A 77 -0.04 20.85 14.28
CA ALA A 77 -0.15 21.42 15.63
C ALA A 77 0.10 20.38 16.73
N GLU A 78 -0.33 19.13 16.53
CA GLU A 78 -0.21 18.05 17.51
C GLU A 78 1.16 17.36 17.46
N ARG A 79 1.76 17.30 16.26
CA ARG A 79 2.97 16.53 15.93
C ARG A 79 3.89 17.34 14.99
N PRO A 80 4.44 18.48 15.45
CA PRO A 80 5.25 19.37 14.60
C PRO A 80 6.52 18.70 14.06
N GLU A 81 7.03 17.67 14.75
CA GLU A 81 8.21 16.91 14.33
C GLU A 81 8.02 16.13 13.03
N LEU A 82 6.77 15.85 12.63
CA LEU A 82 6.46 15.17 11.37
C LEU A 82 6.42 16.14 10.17
N GLY A 83 6.41 17.45 10.42
CA GLY A 83 6.30 18.48 9.41
C GLY A 83 4.91 18.57 8.75
N PRO A 84 4.76 19.36 7.67
CA PRO A 84 3.46 19.67 7.08
C PRO A 84 2.92 18.59 6.13
N HIS A 85 3.67 17.52 5.89
CA HIS A 85 3.31 16.45 4.97
C HIS A 85 3.25 15.12 5.72
N VAL A 86 2.10 14.83 6.31
CA VAL A 86 1.88 13.65 7.14
C VAL A 86 1.04 12.60 6.41
N LEU A 87 1.39 11.34 6.63
CA LEU A 87 0.64 10.16 6.21
C LEU A 87 0.19 9.37 7.44
N ILE A 88 -0.97 8.73 7.36
CA ILE A 88 -1.43 7.72 8.32
C ILE A 88 -1.35 6.35 7.68
N GLU A 89 -0.77 5.40 8.38
CA GLU A 89 -0.60 4.03 7.90
C GLU A 89 -0.72 3.02 9.03
N ALA A 90 -0.82 1.75 8.64
CA ALA A 90 -0.80 0.64 9.56
C ALA A 90 0.50 -0.15 9.35
N ASP A 91 1.29 -0.31 10.42
CA ASP A 91 2.50 -1.11 10.46
C ASP A 91 2.30 -2.33 11.37
N VAL A 92 2.93 -3.46 11.03
CA VAL A 92 2.76 -4.71 11.76
C VAL A 92 3.39 -4.62 13.16
N ALA A 93 4.51 -3.91 13.30
CA ALA A 93 5.23 -3.76 14.56
C ALA A 93 4.70 -2.57 15.37
N ASP A 94 4.45 -1.43 14.71
CA ASP A 94 4.11 -0.18 15.41
C ASP A 94 2.60 0.10 15.51
N GLY A 95 1.76 -0.69 14.85
CA GLY A 95 0.33 -0.43 14.79
C GLY A 95 -0.02 0.71 13.82
N VAL A 96 -1.15 1.35 14.05
CA VAL A 96 -1.55 2.54 13.29
C VAL A 96 -0.76 3.75 13.75
N ARG A 97 0.03 4.33 12.86
CA ARG A 97 0.93 5.45 13.15
C ARG A 97 0.82 6.56 12.13
N ALA A 98 1.21 7.77 12.56
CA ALA A 98 1.46 8.89 11.69
C ALA A 98 2.95 8.92 11.31
N VAL A 99 3.25 9.10 10.02
CA VAL A 99 4.61 9.16 9.51
C VAL A 99 4.79 10.38 8.62
N ALA A 100 5.99 10.95 8.64
CA ALA A 100 6.34 12.02 7.74
C ALA A 100 6.53 11.49 6.31
N LEU A 101 6.14 12.28 5.31
CA LEU A 101 6.26 11.90 3.89
C LEU A 101 7.71 11.59 3.47
N HIS A 102 8.71 12.21 4.12
CA HIS A 102 10.12 11.98 3.83
C HIS A 102 10.59 10.55 4.09
N SER A 103 9.88 9.77 4.92
CA SER A 103 10.15 8.35 5.13
C SER A 103 10.06 7.54 3.82
N TYR A 104 9.35 8.07 2.81
CA TYR A 104 9.17 7.45 1.49
C TYR A 104 10.00 8.07 0.37
N LYS A 105 10.94 8.97 0.69
CA LYS A 105 11.70 9.78 -0.29
C LYS A 105 12.43 8.96 -1.35
N SER A 106 12.93 7.79 -0.99
CA SER A 106 13.73 6.92 -1.87
C SER A 106 12.97 5.69 -2.36
N MET A 107 11.65 5.66 -2.18
CA MET A 107 10.82 4.53 -2.59
C MET A 107 10.09 4.84 -3.90
N HIS A 108 9.70 3.77 -4.60
CA HIS A 108 8.80 3.88 -5.73
C HIS A 108 7.36 4.05 -5.23
N THR A 109 6.69 5.11 -5.70
CA THR A 109 5.39 5.55 -5.19
C THR A 109 4.39 5.82 -6.30
N ARG A 110 3.09 5.68 -5.99
CA ARG A 110 1.99 6.13 -6.85
C ARG A 110 0.90 6.79 -6.01
N ILE A 111 0.36 7.89 -6.52
CA ILE A 111 -0.76 8.60 -5.89
C ILE A 111 -2.07 8.07 -6.51
N CYS A 112 -2.97 7.60 -5.65
CA CYS A 112 -4.36 7.28 -5.96
C CYS A 112 -5.26 8.34 -5.33
N ARG A 113 -5.85 9.21 -6.14
CA ARG A 113 -6.67 10.33 -5.68
C ARG A 113 -8.16 9.98 -5.75
N PRO A 114 -8.92 9.97 -4.64
CA PRO A 114 -10.36 9.75 -4.70
C PRO A 114 -11.03 10.89 -5.47
N ILE A 115 -11.95 10.56 -6.37
CA ILE A 115 -12.77 11.54 -7.10
C ILE A 115 -14.19 11.57 -6.53
N GLY A 116 -14.81 12.77 -6.53
CA GLY A 116 -16.23 12.93 -6.20
C GLY A 116 -16.58 13.02 -4.72
N LEU A 117 -15.58 13.04 -3.81
CA LEU A 117 -15.81 13.35 -2.39
C LEU A 117 -15.93 14.87 -2.19
N ASP A 118 -16.88 15.28 -1.36
CA ASP A 118 -16.95 16.66 -0.87
C ASP A 118 -15.95 16.90 0.30
N LYS A 119 -15.92 18.12 0.84
CA LYS A 119 -14.95 18.50 1.87
C LYS A 119 -15.26 17.82 3.20
N GLU A 120 -16.54 17.66 3.52
CA GLU A 120 -17.06 17.08 4.75
C GLU A 120 -16.79 15.56 4.78
N GLU A 121 -17.06 14.86 3.69
CA GLU A 121 -16.76 13.44 3.51
C GLU A 121 -15.25 13.20 3.57
N LEU A 122 -14.44 14.02 2.89
CA LEU A 122 -12.98 13.93 2.94
C LEU A 122 -12.45 14.10 4.37
N ALA A 123 -12.98 15.07 5.11
CA ALA A 123 -12.63 15.29 6.50
C ALA A 123 -13.04 14.09 7.38
N ALA A 124 -14.21 13.49 7.13
CA ALA A 124 -14.67 12.30 7.84
C ALA A 124 -13.75 11.09 7.58
N VAL A 125 -13.28 10.87 6.34
CA VAL A 125 -12.30 9.82 6.01
C VAL A 125 -11.01 10.01 6.80
N ILE A 126 -10.46 11.24 6.79
CA ILE A 126 -9.21 11.58 7.49
C ILE A 126 -9.36 11.38 8.99
N GLU A 127 -10.46 11.88 9.58
CA GLU A 127 -10.73 11.75 11.01
C GLU A 127 -10.95 10.28 11.42
N HIS A 128 -11.60 9.49 10.58
CA HIS A 128 -11.78 8.06 10.83
C HIS A 128 -10.44 7.31 10.89
N ALA A 129 -9.49 7.65 10.02
CA ALA A 129 -8.13 7.12 10.09
C ALA A 129 -7.39 7.64 11.33
N ARG A 130 -7.52 8.94 11.65
CA ARG A 130 -6.87 9.59 12.79
C ARG A 130 -7.28 9.00 14.14
N ARG A 131 -8.55 8.67 14.33
CA ARG A 131 -9.07 8.02 15.55
C ARG A 131 -8.46 6.66 15.85
N ARG A 132 -7.85 6.01 14.85
CA ARG A 132 -7.21 4.71 14.99
C ARG A 132 -5.73 4.83 15.35
N LEU A 133 -5.14 6.02 15.38
CA LEU A 133 -3.75 6.21 15.79
C LEU A 133 -3.48 5.57 17.15
N GLY A 134 -2.39 4.81 17.24
CA GLY A 134 -2.02 4.05 18.43
C GLY A 134 -2.68 2.67 18.54
N GLN A 135 -3.68 2.35 17.69
CA GLN A 135 -4.26 1.01 17.64
C GLN A 135 -3.17 -0.01 17.26
N GLN A 136 -2.91 -0.93 18.18
CA GLN A 136 -1.93 -2.00 18.00
C GLN A 136 -2.57 -3.19 17.27
N TYR A 137 -1.77 -3.89 16.47
CA TYR A 137 -2.17 -5.15 15.87
C TYR A 137 -1.61 -6.31 16.66
N ASP A 138 -2.43 -7.35 16.82
CA ASP A 138 -2.02 -8.52 17.59
C ASP A 138 -1.08 -9.40 16.76
N VAL A 139 0.23 -9.22 16.95
CA VAL A 139 1.28 -10.05 16.35
C VAL A 139 1.48 -11.41 17.05
N LYS A 140 0.60 -11.78 17.99
CA LYS A 140 0.73 -13.01 18.80
C LYS A 140 0.78 -14.31 17.99
N ASN A 141 0.27 -14.30 16.76
CA ASN A 141 0.34 -15.48 15.90
C ASN A 141 1.69 -15.52 15.20
N ILE A 142 2.74 -15.96 15.91
CA ILE A 142 4.07 -16.23 15.33
C ILE A 142 3.95 -17.11 14.07
N VAL A 143 3.04 -18.09 14.06
CA VAL A 143 2.75 -18.95 12.90
C VAL A 143 2.30 -18.14 11.68
N ASP A 144 1.51 -17.09 11.92
CA ASP A 144 1.01 -16.17 10.91
C ASP A 144 2.13 -15.25 10.38
N LEU A 145 3.12 -14.91 11.21
CA LEU A 145 4.34 -14.24 10.77
C LEU A 145 5.28 -15.18 10.01
N MET A 146 5.41 -16.44 10.44
CA MET A 146 6.31 -17.43 9.84
C MET A 146 6.00 -17.72 8.37
N ARG A 147 4.76 -17.57 7.91
CA ARG A 147 4.43 -17.73 6.48
C ARG A 147 5.17 -16.73 5.58
N TYR A 148 5.52 -15.56 6.12
CA TYR A 148 6.30 -14.55 5.41
C TYR A 148 7.80 -14.87 5.34
N LEU A 149 8.27 -15.93 6.02
CA LEU A 149 9.62 -16.47 5.84
C LEU A 149 9.78 -17.22 4.51
N MET A 150 8.69 -17.68 3.91
CA MET A 150 8.62 -18.23 2.56
C MET A 150 7.73 -17.32 1.70
N PRO A 151 8.24 -16.19 1.17
CA PRO A 151 7.40 -15.15 0.57
C PRO A 151 6.66 -15.57 -0.69
N THR A 152 7.14 -16.62 -1.36
CA THR A 152 6.62 -17.12 -2.65
C THR A 152 6.25 -18.60 -2.56
N PRO A 153 5.27 -18.99 -1.73
CA PRO A 153 4.88 -20.38 -1.61
C PRO A 153 4.21 -20.86 -2.91
N PRO A 154 4.49 -22.07 -3.42
CA PRO A 154 3.93 -22.56 -4.67
C PRO A 154 2.43 -22.88 -4.51
N ILE A 155 1.58 -21.89 -4.80
CA ILE A 155 0.12 -22.00 -4.60
C ILE A 155 -0.69 -21.58 -5.83
N PRO A 156 -1.85 -22.24 -6.07
CA PRO A 156 -2.78 -21.84 -7.12
C PRO A 156 -3.25 -20.39 -6.96
N GLY A 157 -3.37 -19.66 -8.07
CA GLY A 157 -3.70 -18.23 -8.07
C GLY A 157 -4.98 -17.87 -7.29
N HIS A 158 -6.01 -18.70 -7.38
CA HIS A 158 -7.30 -18.49 -6.70
C HIS A 158 -7.23 -18.66 -5.16
N LEU A 159 -6.16 -19.26 -4.63
CA LEU A 159 -5.91 -19.40 -3.19
C LEU A 159 -4.96 -18.33 -2.64
N ARG A 160 -4.18 -17.65 -3.50
CA ARG A 160 -3.21 -16.61 -3.08
C ARG A 160 -3.86 -15.54 -2.22
N ARG A 161 -4.95 -14.95 -2.71
CA ARG A 161 -5.64 -13.88 -1.99
C ARG A 161 -6.31 -14.36 -0.70
N ARG A 162 -6.68 -15.63 -0.61
CA ARG A 162 -7.19 -16.25 0.61
C ARG A 162 -6.09 -16.47 1.64
N LEU A 163 -4.82 -16.61 1.23
CA LEU A 163 -3.73 -16.62 2.18
C LEU A 163 -3.54 -15.29 2.89
N LEU A 164 -3.98 -14.15 2.31
CA LEU A 164 -4.06 -12.90 3.08
C LEU A 164 -5.06 -12.99 4.25
N ALA A 165 -5.93 -14.01 4.27
CA ALA A 165 -6.97 -14.25 5.26
C ALA A 165 -6.73 -15.48 6.16
N LEU A 166 -5.82 -16.38 5.78
CA LEU A 166 -5.60 -17.65 6.46
C LEU A 166 -4.56 -17.47 7.57
N GLY A 167 -5.09 -17.29 8.78
CA GLY A 167 -4.33 -17.05 10.01
C GLY A 167 -5.23 -16.38 11.05
N SER A 168 -5.95 -17.19 11.84
CA SER A 168 -6.53 -16.86 13.15
C SER A 168 -7.25 -15.52 13.35
N GLY A 169 -8.58 -15.53 13.44
CA GLY A 169 -9.41 -14.64 14.30
C GLY A 169 -9.38 -13.12 14.10
N ASP A 170 -8.21 -12.48 14.02
CA ASP A 170 -7.85 -11.09 13.66
C ASP A 170 -6.31 -10.94 13.84
N PRO A 171 -5.58 -9.99 13.20
CA PRO A 171 -5.58 -9.58 11.80
C PRO A 171 -4.15 -9.28 11.29
N THR A 172 -3.43 -10.21 10.65
CA THR A 172 -2.40 -9.84 9.63
C THR A 172 -3.04 -9.81 8.24
N ARG A 173 -4.16 -9.11 8.16
CA ARG A 173 -4.72 -8.66 6.87
C ARG A 173 -3.67 -7.74 6.23
N ALA A 174 -3.84 -7.31 4.99
CA ALA A 174 -3.07 -6.18 4.49
C ALA A 174 -3.50 -4.92 5.28
N ILE A 175 -2.97 -4.79 6.51
CA ILE A 175 -3.48 -3.94 7.59
C ILE A 175 -3.57 -2.49 7.15
N CYS A 176 -2.59 -2.05 6.36
CA CYS A 176 -2.53 -0.70 5.82
C CYS A 176 -3.67 -0.43 4.83
N SER A 177 -3.94 -1.38 3.93
CA SER A 177 -5.02 -1.27 2.95
C SER A 177 -6.41 -1.45 3.59
N SER A 178 -6.54 -2.33 4.57
CA SER A 178 -7.79 -2.51 5.32
C SER A 178 -8.13 -1.27 6.17
N LEU A 179 -7.15 -0.64 6.82
CA LEU A 179 -7.34 0.63 7.55
C LEU A 179 -7.90 1.71 6.64
N ILE A 180 -7.25 1.92 5.49
CA ILE A 180 -7.64 2.95 4.53
C ILE A 180 -9.00 2.62 3.92
N ALA A 181 -9.23 1.36 3.57
CA ALA A 181 -10.51 0.94 3.01
C ALA A 181 -11.67 1.13 3.99
N ASP A 182 -11.46 0.84 5.28
CA ASP A 182 -12.46 1.07 6.32
C ASP A 182 -12.78 2.57 6.48
N ALA A 183 -11.79 3.46 6.31
CA ALA A 183 -12.00 4.90 6.31
C ALA A 183 -12.83 5.39 5.12
N PHE A 184 -12.56 4.92 3.90
CA PHE A 184 -13.41 5.25 2.76
C PHE A 184 -14.82 4.66 2.88
N GLN A 185 -14.94 3.45 3.45
CA GLN A 185 -16.24 2.82 3.67
C GLN A 185 -17.11 3.52 4.71
N SER A 186 -16.54 4.27 5.66
CA SER A 186 -17.32 5.03 6.65
C SER A 186 -18.19 6.11 6.00
N VAL A 187 -17.77 6.62 4.84
CA VAL A 187 -18.53 7.55 3.99
C VAL A 187 -19.15 6.86 2.76
N ARG A 188 -19.23 5.52 2.77
CA ARG A 188 -19.78 4.69 1.68
C ARG A 188 -19.07 4.88 0.33
N TYR A 189 -17.81 5.30 0.34
CA TYR A 189 -17.03 5.45 -0.89
C TYR A 189 -16.61 4.09 -1.47
N PRO A 190 -16.88 3.81 -2.75
CA PRO A 190 -16.55 2.53 -3.36
C PRO A 190 -15.06 2.45 -3.72
N ILE A 191 -14.44 1.29 -3.48
CA ILE A 191 -13.04 1.01 -3.88
C ILE A 191 -12.99 -0.01 -5.00
N LEU A 192 -13.73 -1.13 -4.85
CA LEU A 192 -13.76 -2.17 -5.88
C LEU A 192 -14.81 -1.86 -6.95
N PRO A 193 -14.53 -2.18 -8.23
CA PRO A 193 -15.47 -1.98 -9.31
C PRO A 193 -16.81 -2.67 -9.05
N LEU A 194 -17.89 -2.06 -9.54
CA LEU A 194 -19.21 -2.68 -9.57
C LEU A 194 -19.26 -3.69 -10.71
N VAL A 195 -19.77 -4.88 -10.44
CA VAL A 195 -19.94 -5.90 -11.48
C VAL A 195 -21.25 -5.65 -12.20
N GLU A 196 -21.17 -5.11 -13.41
CA GLU A 196 -22.35 -4.83 -14.23
C GLU A 196 -22.99 -6.12 -14.77
N PRO A 197 -24.31 -6.11 -15.03
CA PRO A 197 -24.99 -7.23 -15.67
C PRO A 197 -24.37 -7.63 -17.01
N ALA A 198 -23.85 -6.67 -17.78
CA ALA A 198 -23.23 -6.87 -19.09
C ALA A 198 -21.94 -7.71 -19.00
N ASP A 199 -21.14 -7.55 -17.95
CA ASP A 199 -19.91 -8.30 -17.75
C ASP A 199 -20.14 -9.78 -17.44
N ARG A 200 -21.36 -10.16 -17.04
CA ARG A 200 -21.68 -11.54 -16.60
C ARG A 200 -21.46 -12.60 -17.68
N ARG A 201 -21.42 -12.21 -18.96
CA ARG A 201 -21.22 -13.13 -20.09
C ARG A 201 -19.75 -13.37 -20.45
N ARG A 202 -18.80 -12.62 -19.86
CA ARG A 202 -17.37 -12.76 -20.15
C ARG A 202 -16.78 -14.01 -19.48
N LYS A 203 -15.84 -14.68 -20.15
CA LYS A 203 -15.05 -15.79 -19.55
C LYS A 203 -14.33 -15.25 -18.30
N GLY A 204 -14.44 -15.97 -17.17
CA GLY A 204 -13.86 -15.54 -15.89
C GLY A 204 -14.69 -14.55 -15.06
N ALA A 205 -15.79 -13.99 -15.59
CA ALA A 205 -16.60 -13.00 -14.86
C ALA A 205 -17.21 -13.53 -13.55
N ARG A 206 -17.61 -14.80 -13.51
CA ARG A 206 -18.10 -15.45 -12.28
C ARG A 206 -17.03 -15.50 -11.19
N GLN A 207 -15.79 -15.79 -11.57
CA GLN A 207 -14.66 -15.85 -10.65
C GLN A 207 -14.29 -14.45 -10.14
N ALA A 208 -14.17 -13.46 -11.04
CA ALA A 208 -13.91 -12.07 -10.68
C ALA A 208 -14.99 -11.51 -9.75
N ARG A 209 -16.27 -11.80 -10.02
CA ARG A 209 -17.38 -11.38 -9.15
C ARG A 209 -17.31 -12.04 -7.78
N ARG A 210 -17.02 -13.33 -7.72
CA ARG A 210 -16.85 -14.05 -6.45
C ARG A 210 -15.70 -13.47 -5.64
N GLU A 211 -14.62 -13.07 -6.29
CA GLU A 211 -13.48 -12.42 -5.66
C GLU A 211 -13.84 -11.03 -5.12
N ILE A 212 -14.51 -10.18 -5.91
CA ILE A 212 -14.97 -8.85 -5.46
C ILE A 212 -15.90 -8.96 -4.24
N LEU A 213 -16.89 -9.87 -4.30
CA LEU A 213 -17.80 -10.11 -3.19
C LEU A 213 -17.07 -10.66 -1.97
N HIS A 214 -16.11 -11.56 -2.18
CA HIS A 214 -15.29 -12.07 -1.09
C HIS A 214 -14.52 -10.94 -0.42
N ILE A 215 -13.80 -10.11 -1.17
CA ILE A 215 -13.04 -8.97 -0.62
C ILE A 215 -13.94 -8.03 0.17
N ARG A 216 -15.14 -7.70 -0.37
CA ARG A 216 -16.11 -6.86 0.35
C ARG A 216 -16.54 -7.48 1.68
N ASN A 217 -16.84 -8.77 1.69
CA ASN A 217 -17.32 -9.48 2.88
C ASN A 217 -16.21 -9.74 3.90
N SER A 218 -14.98 -10.01 3.46
CA SER A 218 -13.83 -10.33 4.31
C SER A 218 -12.91 -9.14 4.60
N ARG A 219 -13.20 -7.96 4.02
CA ARG A 219 -12.40 -6.73 4.13
C ARG A 219 -10.92 -6.91 3.74
N LEU A 220 -10.64 -7.84 2.81
CA LEU A 220 -9.29 -8.18 2.32
C LEU A 220 -8.81 -7.26 1.21
N PHE A 221 -8.84 -5.95 1.48
CA PHE A 221 -8.31 -4.96 0.55
C PHE A 221 -6.79 -5.06 0.46
N ALA A 222 -6.26 -4.88 -0.74
CA ALA A 222 -4.82 -4.85 -1.01
C ALA A 222 -4.44 -3.49 -1.63
N PRO A 223 -3.16 -3.09 -1.57
CA PRO A 223 -2.72 -1.82 -2.15
C PRO A 223 -3.12 -1.68 -3.64
N ARG A 224 -3.02 -2.79 -4.38
CA ARG A 224 -3.45 -2.88 -5.79
C ARG A 224 -4.89 -2.48 -6.03
N ASP A 225 -5.80 -2.69 -5.08
CA ASP A 225 -7.22 -2.41 -5.29
C ASP A 225 -7.49 -0.92 -5.49
N PHE A 226 -6.70 -0.05 -4.85
CA PHE A 226 -6.77 1.40 -5.09
C PHE A 226 -6.21 1.76 -6.46
N ASP A 227 -5.17 1.06 -6.93
CA ASP A 227 -4.53 1.27 -8.24
C ASP A 227 -5.46 0.93 -9.42
N ILE A 228 -6.21 -0.16 -9.30
CA ILE A 228 -7.13 -0.63 -10.35
C ILE A 228 -8.56 -0.10 -10.19
N SER A 229 -8.81 0.68 -9.13
CA SER A 229 -10.13 1.19 -8.84
C SER A 229 -10.58 2.20 -9.90
N PRO A 230 -11.83 2.13 -10.40
CA PRO A 230 -12.35 3.15 -11.31
C PRO A 230 -12.68 4.47 -10.58
N TYR A 231 -12.62 4.48 -9.24
CA TYR A 231 -12.97 5.64 -8.42
C TYR A 231 -11.74 6.45 -8.01
N PHE A 232 -10.52 5.97 -8.27
CA PHE A 232 -9.31 6.70 -7.93
C PHE A 232 -8.58 7.14 -9.20
N LEU A 233 -8.30 8.44 -9.30
CA LEU A 233 -7.42 8.99 -10.33
C LEU A 233 -5.97 8.65 -10.01
N ILE A 234 -5.28 8.03 -10.96
CA ILE A 234 -3.84 7.78 -10.84
C ILE A 234 -3.06 9.02 -11.24
N VAL A 235 -2.44 9.67 -10.24
CA VAL A 235 -1.65 10.88 -10.44
C VAL A 235 -0.18 10.49 -10.56
N LYS A 236 0.42 10.87 -11.70
CA LYS A 236 1.86 10.73 -11.95
C LYS A 236 2.50 12.12 -11.79
N PRO A 237 3.26 12.39 -10.70
CA PRO A 237 3.73 13.75 -10.39
C PRO A 237 4.49 14.43 -11.53
N LEU A 238 5.25 13.66 -12.33
CA LEU A 238 5.96 14.19 -13.49
C LEU A 238 5.02 14.75 -14.57
N LEU A 239 3.86 14.14 -14.79
CA LEU A 239 2.91 14.54 -15.82
C LEU A 239 2.01 15.69 -15.38
N GLU A 240 1.98 16.03 -14.09
CA GLU A 240 1.38 17.28 -13.63
C GLU A 240 2.27 18.50 -13.91
N GLN A 241 3.52 18.27 -14.36
CA GLN A 241 4.41 19.30 -14.88
C GLN A 241 4.39 19.30 -16.42
N GLN A 242 4.96 20.34 -17.04
CA GLN A 242 5.17 20.37 -18.49
C GLN A 242 6.19 19.28 -18.88
N PHE A 243 5.69 18.11 -19.26
CA PHE A 243 6.49 17.00 -19.77
C PHE A 243 6.57 17.08 -21.29
N ASP A 244 7.80 17.17 -21.82
CA ASP A 244 8.08 17.19 -23.25
C ASP A 244 8.92 15.96 -23.63
N ILE A 245 8.36 15.10 -24.48
CA ILE A 245 9.01 13.86 -24.91
C ILE A 245 10.26 14.13 -25.76
N HIS A 246 10.33 15.27 -26.45
CA HIS A 246 11.41 15.58 -27.38
C HIS A 246 12.71 15.99 -26.67
N GLN A 247 12.65 16.26 -25.37
CA GLN A 247 13.82 16.54 -24.55
C GLN A 247 14.50 15.27 -24.00
N LEU A 248 13.90 14.10 -24.20
CA LEU A 248 14.45 12.84 -23.72
C LEU A 248 15.67 12.44 -24.57
N ARG A 249 16.84 12.37 -23.92
CA ARG A 249 18.07 11.87 -24.54
C ARG A 249 18.11 10.37 -24.41
N TRP A 250 18.05 9.69 -25.54
CA TRP A 250 18.30 8.25 -25.62
C TRP A 250 19.79 8.01 -25.55
N ALA A 251 20.20 6.96 -24.85
CA ALA A 251 21.57 6.49 -24.94
C ALA A 251 21.78 5.90 -26.34
N GLU A 252 22.81 6.36 -27.04
CA GLU A 252 23.21 5.72 -28.29
C GLU A 252 23.89 4.38 -27.98
N PRO A 253 23.74 3.33 -28.82
CA PRO A 253 24.29 2.00 -28.56
C PRO A 253 25.78 1.98 -28.21
N GLU A 254 26.55 2.92 -28.75
CA GLU A 254 27.99 3.07 -28.56
C GLU A 254 28.39 3.65 -27.19
N GLN A 255 27.43 4.17 -26.42
CA GLN A 255 27.64 4.78 -25.10
C GLN A 255 27.31 3.82 -23.94
N LEU A 256 26.84 2.60 -24.24
CA LEU A 256 26.65 1.59 -23.21
C LEU A 256 28.04 1.12 -22.75
N PRO A 257 28.30 1.06 -21.42
CA PRO A 257 29.52 0.46 -20.92
C PRO A 257 29.65 -0.95 -21.52
N ARG A 258 30.82 -1.24 -22.08
CA ARG A 258 31.13 -2.61 -22.49
C ARG A 258 31.06 -3.43 -21.21
N ASP A 259 30.32 -4.53 -21.27
CA ASP A 259 30.25 -5.49 -20.19
C ASP A 259 31.62 -6.17 -20.15
N ASP A 260 32.55 -5.53 -19.44
CA ASP A 260 33.88 -6.06 -19.16
C ASP A 260 33.64 -7.17 -18.13
N GLY A 261 33.23 -8.35 -18.62
CA GLY A 261 32.93 -9.50 -17.79
C GLY A 261 34.11 -9.83 -16.87
N GLU A 262 34.01 -9.43 -15.61
CA GLU A 262 34.78 -10.03 -14.53
C GLU A 262 33.95 -11.20 -14.00
N ASP A 263 34.42 -12.41 -14.35
CA ASP A 263 34.01 -13.71 -13.82
C ASP A 263 34.06 -13.78 -12.28
#